data_AF-A0A5C9A3A7-F1
#
_entry.id   AF-A0A5C9A3A7-F1
#
_cell.length_a   1.000
_cell.length_b   1.000
_cell.length_c   1.000
_cell.angle_alpha   90.00
_cell.angle_beta   90.00
_cell.angle_gamma   90.00
#
_symmetry.space_group_name_H-M   'P 1'
#
loop_
_entity.id
_entity.type
_entity.pdbx_description
1 polymer ?
#
loop_
_entity_poly.entity_id
_entity_poly.type
_entity_poly.pdbx_seq_one_letter_code
_entity_poly.pdbx_strand_id
1 'polypeptide(L)'
;MDRLEYPERPDPGFRWKLRLERSLLRLPMRWQHYRVRREALRISRAASPDTPTTGHIPEEGYDWTGKAVARWYRQRQADGSQDDLLIGTLALARGMLVQRSPGASQQALLNAICEALTLSGERVHIVTAGDDASQRLRAELSARQIAYGDGIPARPVWPVGLVTALTPVAERRAAYLAPVTVLSAREALRDYLNDRVHADGNRGEIGRRLGRLAGIDSMARLRMRGLPTGIIVGAREVLVEQACEPLFLGEPSPAAQEKSWADTALVLARQLEHGTDYCHSAGGAMELTGAGRLRLESLCAGSDGSWCNRVRREADVALELQALAMGAGRQYRVAEGNIELPRGTAPPEGLIQLLQCREGLPVSGRTAVRARLTAQRFFRRYQRLAAIDGDMGPIRDELWRIYGLAGFPLDPPVASTGTRLPGLSDRDQRILAAICARVPTLAPHARSLVTRWRQRQTRRRGERLRASMLRLDQQVGSLTAFSGRPE
;
A
#
# COMPACT_ATOMS: atom_id res chain seq x y z
N MET A 1 14.67 -8.69 26.07
CA MET A 1 15.25 -9.21 24.81
C MET A 1 14.09 -9.51 23.91
N ASP A 2 13.89 -8.77 22.82
CA ASP A 2 13.05 -9.20 21.70
C ASP A 2 13.43 -8.38 20.47
N ARG A 3 13.96 -9.05 19.46
CA ARG A 3 14.27 -8.47 18.16
C ARG A 3 12.94 -8.31 17.40
N LEU A 4 12.43 -7.08 17.30
CA LEU A 4 11.44 -6.73 16.28
C LEU A 4 12.14 -6.62 14.91
N GLU A 5 12.60 -7.75 14.39
CA GLU A 5 12.88 -7.91 12.96
C GLU A 5 11.54 -8.14 12.26
N TYR A 6 11.22 -7.32 11.26
CA TYR A 6 10.05 -7.56 10.41
C TYR A 6 10.31 -8.86 9.62
N PRO A 7 9.52 -9.93 9.80
CA PRO A 7 9.80 -11.20 9.15
C PRO A 7 9.64 -11.07 7.63
N GLU A 8 10.68 -11.43 6.88
CA GLU A 8 10.66 -11.50 5.41
C GLU A 8 9.99 -12.79 4.88
N ARG A 9 9.67 -13.75 5.75
CA ARG A 9 9.05 -15.03 5.40
C ARG A 9 7.57 -15.08 5.80
N PRO A 10 6.70 -15.72 5.00
CA PRO A 10 5.32 -15.96 5.40
C PRO A 10 5.30 -16.88 6.62
N ASP A 11 4.55 -16.41 7.62
CA ASP A 11 4.20 -17.03 8.90
C ASP A 11 3.87 -18.54 8.80
N PRO A 12 4.25 -19.40 9.78
CA PRO A 12 3.71 -20.76 9.97
C PRO A 12 2.17 -20.86 9.86
N GLY A 13 1.46 -19.72 9.94
CA GLY A 13 0.07 -19.53 9.52
C GLY A 13 -0.33 -20.01 8.11
N PHE A 14 0.61 -20.14 7.18
CA PHE A 14 0.28 -20.44 5.78
C PHE A 14 -0.18 -21.90 5.56
N ARG A 15 0.38 -22.86 6.31
CA ARG A 15 0.14 -24.30 6.11
C ARG A 15 -1.26 -24.76 6.53
N TRP A 16 -1.83 -24.17 7.58
CA TRP A 16 -3.20 -24.49 7.99
C TRP A 16 -4.23 -23.75 7.13
N LYS A 17 -3.95 -22.51 6.69
CA LYS A 17 -4.82 -21.78 5.75
C LYS A 17 -5.03 -22.57 4.46
N LEU A 18 -3.97 -23.21 3.94
CA LEU A 18 -4.06 -24.15 2.82
C LEU A 18 -4.92 -25.40 3.10
N ARG A 19 -4.84 -25.96 4.32
CA ARG A 19 -5.68 -27.10 4.75
C ARG A 19 -7.15 -26.69 4.86
N LEU A 20 -7.43 -25.52 5.42
CA LEU A 20 -8.77 -24.96 5.59
C LEU A 20 -9.38 -24.52 4.25
N GLU A 21 -8.59 -23.92 3.36
CA GLU A 21 -9.00 -23.59 1.99
C GLU A 21 -9.40 -24.86 1.21
N ARG A 22 -8.55 -25.89 1.21
CA ARG A 22 -8.82 -27.17 0.52
C ARG A 22 -10.07 -27.89 1.05
N SER A 23 -10.38 -27.71 2.34
CA SER A 23 -11.52 -28.37 2.99
C SER A 23 -12.80 -27.53 2.98
N LEU A 24 -12.73 -26.19 2.99
CA LEU A 24 -13.88 -25.31 2.88
C LEU A 24 -14.33 -25.14 1.43
N LEU A 25 -13.43 -24.86 0.48
CA LEU A 25 -13.80 -24.55 -0.92
C LEU A 25 -14.49 -25.71 -1.67
N ARG A 26 -14.35 -26.96 -1.19
CA ARG A 26 -14.99 -28.14 -1.78
C ARG A 26 -16.39 -28.42 -1.24
N LEU A 27 -16.80 -27.73 -0.18
CA LEU A 27 -18.08 -27.97 0.48
C LEU A 27 -19.13 -26.96 -0.01
N PRO A 28 -20.40 -27.38 -0.21
CA PRO A 28 -21.49 -26.42 -0.40
C PRO A 28 -21.56 -25.44 0.78
N MET A 29 -21.99 -24.20 0.53
CA MET A 29 -21.97 -23.08 1.49
C MET A 29 -22.54 -23.44 2.88
N ARG A 30 -23.68 -24.15 2.91
CA ARG A 30 -24.31 -24.67 4.15
C ARG A 30 -23.37 -25.53 5.02
N TRP A 31 -22.48 -26.29 4.40
CA TRP A 31 -21.52 -27.16 5.07
C TRP A 31 -20.26 -26.42 5.52
N GLN A 32 -19.86 -25.35 4.83
CA GLN A 32 -18.81 -24.44 5.27
C GLN A 32 -19.25 -23.71 6.56
N HIS A 33 -20.46 -23.16 6.56
CA HIS A 33 -21.08 -22.55 7.73
C HIS A 33 -21.21 -23.54 8.88
N TYR A 34 -21.68 -24.77 8.62
CA TYR A 34 -21.77 -25.81 9.64
C TYR A 34 -20.41 -26.17 10.27
N ARG A 35 -19.35 -26.34 9.47
CA ARG A 35 -18.01 -26.66 10.01
C ARG A 35 -17.44 -25.54 10.85
N VAL A 36 -17.54 -24.29 10.40
CA VAL A 36 -17.04 -23.14 11.17
C VAL A 36 -17.89 -22.93 12.42
N ARG A 37 -19.21 -23.08 12.36
CA ARG A 37 -20.11 -23.05 13.53
C ARG A 37 -19.75 -24.14 14.54
N ARG A 38 -19.55 -25.38 14.09
CA ARG A 38 -19.16 -26.50 14.95
C ARG A 38 -17.81 -26.25 15.63
N GLU A 39 -16.84 -25.71 14.90
CA GLU A 39 -15.53 -25.40 15.45
C GLU A 39 -15.57 -24.19 16.40
N ALA A 40 -16.37 -23.16 16.08
CA ALA A 40 -16.62 -22.02 16.95
C ALA A 40 -17.26 -22.44 18.28
N LEU A 41 -18.27 -23.31 18.23
CA LEU A 41 -18.92 -23.88 19.40
C LEU A 41 -17.98 -24.79 20.19
N ARG A 42 -17.11 -25.56 19.52
CA ARG A 42 -16.08 -26.39 20.17
C ARG A 42 -15.10 -25.53 20.97
N ILE A 43 -14.58 -24.46 20.37
CA ILE A 43 -13.66 -23.51 21.03
C ILE A 43 -14.37 -22.76 22.16
N SER A 44 -15.64 -22.38 21.95
CA SER A 44 -16.46 -21.74 22.98
C SER A 44 -16.65 -22.61 24.22
N ARG A 45 -16.90 -23.91 24.03
CA ARG A 45 -17.05 -24.88 25.12
C ARG A 45 -15.73 -25.21 25.82
N ALA A 46 -14.60 -25.14 25.12
CA ALA A 46 -13.27 -25.46 25.66
C ALA A 46 -12.63 -24.32 26.47
N ALA A 47 -13.11 -23.09 26.31
CA ALA A 47 -12.53 -21.92 26.98
C ALA A 47 -13.06 -21.79 28.43
N SER A 48 -12.23 -22.07 29.44
CA SER A 48 -12.58 -21.95 30.86
C SER A 48 -12.64 -20.46 31.31
N PRO A 49 -13.57 -20.05 32.19
CA PRO A 49 -13.73 -18.65 32.62
C PRO A 49 -12.52 -18.04 33.32
N ASP A 50 -11.66 -18.85 33.94
CA ASP A 50 -10.60 -18.40 34.87
C ASP A 50 -9.18 -18.34 34.28
N THR A 51 -9.03 -18.35 32.94
CA THR A 51 -7.67 -18.33 32.34
C THR A 51 -7.16 -16.88 32.20
N PRO A 52 -6.12 -16.45 32.93
CA PRO A 52 -5.60 -15.08 32.82
C PRO A 52 -4.93 -14.85 31.45
N THR A 53 -5.23 -13.70 30.83
CA THR A 53 -4.73 -13.27 29.51
C THR A 53 -3.41 -12.50 29.55
N THR A 54 -2.85 -12.25 30.74
CA THR A 54 -1.74 -11.29 30.94
C THR A 54 -0.36 -11.92 31.11
N GLY A 55 -0.19 -13.23 30.90
CA GLY A 55 1.11 -13.91 31.06
C GLY A 55 1.53 -14.64 29.80
N HIS A 56 2.70 -14.27 29.24
CA HIS A 56 3.49 -14.96 28.21
C HIS A 56 2.73 -15.56 27.00
N ILE A 57 3.01 -15.03 25.81
CA ILE A 57 2.68 -15.64 24.51
C ILE A 57 3.37 -17.02 24.46
N PRO A 58 2.65 -18.16 24.55
CA PRO A 58 3.27 -19.47 24.34
C PRO A 58 3.53 -19.64 22.85
N GLU A 59 4.60 -20.36 22.48
CA GLU A 59 4.94 -20.67 21.08
C GLU A 59 3.81 -21.40 20.31
N GLU A 60 2.80 -21.92 21.02
CA GLU A 60 1.56 -22.46 20.47
C GLU A 60 0.48 -21.35 20.26
N GLY A 61 0.79 -20.36 19.42
CA GLY A 61 0.02 -19.12 19.22
C GLY A 61 -1.39 -19.22 18.58
N TYR A 62 -2.09 -20.36 18.67
CA TYR A 62 -3.33 -20.60 17.91
C TYR A 62 -4.65 -20.43 18.66
N ASP A 63 -4.66 -20.46 20.00
CA ASP A 63 -5.90 -20.66 20.76
C ASP A 63 -6.44 -19.38 21.42
N TRP A 64 -5.60 -18.35 21.64
CA TRP A 64 -5.99 -17.15 22.38
C TRP A 64 -7.03 -16.30 21.66
N THR A 65 -6.91 -16.11 20.34
CA THR A 65 -7.88 -15.33 19.55
C THR A 65 -9.23 -16.05 19.47
N GLY A 66 -9.22 -17.38 19.36
CA GLY A 66 -10.42 -18.20 19.42
C GLY A 66 -11.12 -18.11 20.78
N LYS A 67 -10.35 -18.19 21.87
CA LYS A 67 -10.82 -18.00 23.25
C LYS A 67 -11.42 -16.61 23.48
N ALA A 68 -10.80 -15.56 22.94
CA ALA A 68 -11.28 -14.19 23.06
C ALA A 68 -12.64 -14.00 22.35
N VAL A 69 -12.77 -14.50 21.11
CA VAL A 69 -14.04 -14.50 20.36
C VAL A 69 -15.11 -15.33 21.07
N ALA A 70 -14.74 -16.48 21.62
CA ALA A 70 -15.63 -17.33 22.40
C ALA A 70 -16.13 -16.64 23.68
N ARG A 71 -15.26 -15.93 24.40
CA ARG A 71 -15.61 -15.16 25.59
C ARG A 71 -16.57 -14.03 25.23
N TRP A 72 -16.24 -13.26 24.20
CA TRP A 72 -17.10 -12.22 23.65
C TRP A 72 -18.50 -12.75 23.31
N TYR A 73 -18.58 -13.88 22.59
CA TYR A 73 -19.86 -14.47 22.19
C TYR A 73 -20.67 -14.97 23.39
N ARG A 74 -20.04 -15.57 24.40
CA ARG A 74 -20.74 -15.98 25.63
C ARG A 74 -21.32 -14.79 26.39
N GLN A 75 -20.59 -13.67 26.46
CA GLN A 75 -21.10 -12.42 27.04
C GLN A 75 -22.28 -11.83 26.22
N ARG A 76 -22.40 -12.19 24.95
CA ARG A 76 -23.40 -11.67 23.99
C ARG A 76 -24.57 -12.61 23.72
N GLN A 77 -24.51 -13.87 24.16
CA GLN A 77 -25.59 -14.84 23.99
C GLN A 77 -26.87 -14.43 24.74
N ALA A 78 -26.73 -13.70 25.85
CA ALA A 78 -27.86 -13.16 26.61
C ALA A 78 -28.69 -12.13 25.82
N ASP A 79 -28.10 -11.51 24.78
CA ASP A 79 -28.73 -10.45 23.97
C ASP A 79 -29.30 -10.97 22.63
N GLY A 80 -29.33 -12.29 22.41
CA GLY A 80 -29.86 -12.87 21.16
C GLY A 80 -28.92 -12.76 19.96
N SER A 81 -27.59 -12.72 20.18
CA SER A 81 -26.60 -12.60 19.11
C SER A 81 -26.73 -13.70 18.05
N GLN A 82 -26.77 -13.29 16.77
CA GLN A 82 -26.95 -14.17 15.61
C GLN A 82 -25.67 -14.97 15.31
N ASP A 83 -25.81 -16.27 15.04
CA ASP A 83 -24.69 -17.19 14.74
C ASP A 83 -23.76 -16.69 13.63
N ASP A 84 -24.29 -15.96 12.65
CA ASP A 84 -23.52 -15.33 11.57
C ASP A 84 -22.45 -14.35 12.09
N LEU A 85 -22.74 -13.63 13.18
CA LEU A 85 -21.84 -12.66 13.78
C LEU A 85 -20.65 -13.37 14.47
N LEU A 86 -20.90 -14.49 15.14
CA LEU A 86 -19.85 -15.34 15.72
C LEU A 86 -18.94 -15.90 14.61
N ILE A 87 -19.55 -16.48 13.59
CA ILE A 87 -18.85 -17.11 12.48
C ILE A 87 -17.98 -16.08 11.76
N GLY A 88 -18.54 -14.91 11.46
CA GLY A 88 -17.83 -13.82 10.82
C GLY A 88 -16.67 -13.30 11.67
N THR A 89 -16.92 -13.08 12.95
CA THR A 89 -15.89 -12.60 13.89
C THR A 89 -14.73 -13.59 13.96
N LEU A 90 -15.04 -14.89 14.04
CA LEU A 90 -14.01 -15.92 14.06
C LEU A 90 -13.22 -16.00 12.74
N ALA A 91 -13.88 -15.79 11.60
CA ALA A 91 -13.21 -15.73 10.30
C ALA A 91 -12.24 -14.55 10.22
N LEU A 92 -12.66 -13.35 10.66
CA LEU A 92 -11.79 -12.17 10.70
C LEU A 92 -10.63 -12.32 11.69
N ALA A 93 -10.91 -12.84 12.89
CA ALA A 93 -9.90 -13.19 13.89
C ALA A 93 -8.83 -14.16 13.34
N ARG A 94 -9.17 -14.96 12.33
CA ARG A 94 -8.27 -15.89 11.64
C ARG A 94 -7.56 -15.31 10.42
N GLY A 95 -7.74 -14.03 10.13
CA GLY A 95 -7.12 -13.38 8.98
C GLY A 95 -7.68 -13.87 7.64
N MET A 96 -9.01 -13.99 7.56
CA MET A 96 -9.74 -14.35 6.35
C MET A 96 -10.34 -13.10 5.66
N LEU A 97 -10.70 -13.26 4.38
CA LEU A 97 -11.54 -12.34 3.63
C LEU A 97 -13.00 -12.74 3.83
N VAL A 98 -13.80 -11.89 4.44
CA VAL A 98 -15.21 -12.15 4.70
C VAL A 98 -16.08 -11.39 3.70
N GLN A 99 -17.00 -12.09 3.02
CA GLN A 99 -18.01 -11.45 2.19
C GLN A 99 -19.16 -10.95 3.06
N ARG A 100 -19.33 -9.63 3.16
CA ARG A 100 -20.43 -8.99 3.89
C ARG A 100 -20.77 -7.67 3.23
N SER A 101 -22.04 -7.47 2.93
CA SER A 101 -22.57 -6.28 2.28
C SER A 101 -22.45 -5.06 3.21
N PRO A 102 -22.15 -3.87 2.67
CA PRO A 102 -22.11 -2.63 3.44
C PRO A 102 -23.42 -2.35 4.17
N GLY A 103 -23.32 -1.81 5.39
CA GLY A 103 -24.47 -1.42 6.22
C GLY A 103 -24.38 -1.92 7.65
N ALA A 104 -25.54 -1.93 8.35
CA ALA A 104 -25.63 -2.23 9.77
C ALA A 104 -25.02 -3.59 10.18
N SER A 105 -25.15 -4.58 9.31
CA SER A 105 -24.65 -5.94 9.46
C SER A 105 -23.12 -6.04 9.37
N GLN A 106 -22.48 -5.31 8.46
CA GLN A 106 -21.03 -5.20 8.39
C GLN A 106 -20.48 -4.41 9.59
N GLN A 107 -21.16 -3.33 9.96
CA GLN A 107 -20.79 -2.55 11.13
C GLN A 107 -20.89 -3.39 12.42
N ALA A 108 -21.90 -4.26 12.54
CA ALA A 108 -22.04 -5.13 13.71
C ALA A 108 -20.86 -6.11 13.80
N LEU A 109 -20.48 -6.69 12.65
CA LEU A 109 -19.33 -7.57 12.55
C LEU A 109 -18.01 -6.87 12.91
N LEU A 110 -17.81 -5.63 12.43
CA LEU A 110 -16.63 -4.84 12.78
C LEU A 110 -16.56 -4.53 14.28
N ASN A 111 -17.68 -4.18 14.91
CA ASN A 111 -17.74 -3.97 16.35
C ASN A 111 -17.40 -5.25 17.12
N ALA A 112 -17.98 -6.39 16.71
CA ALA A 112 -17.77 -7.69 17.33
C ALA A 112 -16.29 -8.11 17.32
N ILE A 113 -15.62 -8.00 16.17
CA ILE A 113 -14.19 -8.34 16.08
C ILE A 113 -13.31 -7.37 16.86
N CYS A 114 -13.60 -6.07 16.81
CA CYS A 114 -12.83 -5.09 17.56
C CYS A 114 -12.89 -5.37 19.06
N GLU A 115 -14.09 -5.61 19.58
CA GLU A 115 -14.28 -5.95 20.99
C GLU A 115 -13.60 -7.24 21.39
N ALA A 116 -13.75 -8.30 20.58
CA ALA A 116 -13.11 -9.59 20.87
C ALA A 116 -11.59 -9.46 20.93
N LEU A 117 -10.98 -8.69 20.01
CA LEU A 117 -9.53 -8.50 19.98
C LEU A 117 -9.04 -7.56 21.09
N THR A 118 -9.76 -6.47 21.38
CA THR A 118 -9.37 -5.55 22.46
C THR A 118 -9.49 -6.19 23.84
N LEU A 119 -10.48 -7.08 24.05
CA LEU A 119 -10.58 -7.92 25.26
C LEU A 119 -9.36 -8.82 25.48
N SER A 120 -8.64 -9.17 24.40
CA SER A 120 -7.39 -9.93 24.47
C SER A 120 -6.13 -9.07 24.63
N GLY A 121 -6.29 -7.74 24.73
CA GLY A 121 -5.18 -6.78 24.78
C GLY A 121 -4.54 -6.48 23.42
N GLU A 122 -5.10 -7.00 22.33
CA GLU A 122 -4.59 -6.81 20.98
C GLU A 122 -5.06 -5.45 20.41
N ARG A 123 -4.16 -4.77 19.68
CA ARG A 123 -4.49 -3.53 18.97
C ARG A 123 -4.95 -3.84 17.55
N VAL A 124 -5.91 -3.07 17.08
CA VAL A 124 -6.56 -3.28 15.78
C VAL A 124 -6.49 -2.00 14.95
N HIS A 125 -5.93 -2.13 13.75
CA HIS A 125 -5.99 -1.10 12.72
C HIS A 125 -7.13 -1.44 11.76
N ILE A 126 -8.14 -0.57 11.67
CA ILE A 126 -9.19 -0.69 10.66
C ILE A 126 -8.85 0.24 9.52
N VAL A 127 -8.56 -0.33 8.36
CA VAL A 127 -8.09 0.41 7.21
C VAL A 127 -9.20 0.53 6.17
N THR A 128 -9.47 1.75 5.74
CA THR A 128 -10.46 2.03 4.69
C THR A 128 -9.80 2.67 3.46
N ALA A 129 -10.55 2.83 2.38
CA ALA A 129 -10.05 3.40 1.13
C ALA A 129 -9.77 4.91 1.19
N GLY A 130 -10.34 5.64 2.15
CA GLY A 130 -10.25 7.10 2.19
C GLY A 130 -10.65 7.72 3.51
N ASP A 131 -10.44 9.02 3.63
CA ASP A 131 -10.61 9.74 4.89
C ASP A 131 -12.09 9.86 5.30
N ASP A 132 -13.00 10.12 4.34
CA ASP A 132 -14.44 10.18 4.61
C ASP A 132 -15.01 8.83 5.09
N ALA A 133 -14.50 7.72 4.54
CA ALA A 133 -14.87 6.38 4.98
C ALA A 133 -14.33 6.11 6.40
N SER A 134 -13.10 6.55 6.67
CA SER A 134 -12.47 6.42 8.00
C SER A 134 -13.21 7.21 9.06
N GLN A 135 -13.60 8.46 8.77
CA GLN A 135 -14.35 9.33 9.66
C GLN A 135 -15.74 8.77 9.98
N ARG A 136 -16.49 8.37 8.94
CA ARG A 136 -17.81 7.76 9.14
C ARG A 136 -17.73 6.49 9.97
N LEU A 137 -16.82 5.58 9.64
CA LEU A 137 -16.67 4.33 10.38
C LEU A 137 -16.23 4.58 11.83
N ARG A 138 -15.34 5.55 12.06
CA ARG A 138 -14.95 5.97 13.40
C ARG A 138 -16.13 6.48 14.22
N ALA A 139 -17.01 7.28 13.62
CA ALA A 139 -18.21 7.79 14.28
C ALA A 139 -19.19 6.64 14.60
N GLU A 140 -19.41 5.73 13.66
CA GLU A 140 -20.29 4.56 13.82
C GLU A 140 -19.81 3.61 14.95
N LEU A 141 -18.50 3.33 15.00
CA LEU A 141 -17.92 2.49 16.04
C LEU A 141 -18.06 3.13 17.44
N SER A 142 -17.92 4.45 17.56
CA SER A 142 -18.13 5.13 18.85
C SER A 142 -19.60 5.32 19.22
N ALA A 143 -20.47 5.64 18.27
CA ALA A 143 -21.90 5.80 18.55
C ALA A 143 -22.50 4.51 19.12
N ARG A 144 -22.09 3.35 18.60
CA ARG A 144 -22.52 2.06 19.15
C ARG A 144 -22.02 1.80 20.56
N GLN A 145 -20.85 2.30 20.95
CA GLN A 145 -20.39 2.20 22.34
C GLN A 145 -21.27 3.02 23.29
N ILE A 146 -21.76 4.19 22.85
CA ILE A 146 -22.63 5.08 23.63
C ILE A 146 -24.05 4.50 23.74
N ALA A 147 -24.60 3.92 22.67
CA ALA A 147 -25.93 3.31 22.67
C ALA A 147 -26.08 2.10 23.63
N TYR A 148 -24.97 1.54 24.11
CA TYR A 148 -24.98 0.51 25.16
C TYR A 148 -24.93 1.07 26.59
N GLY A 149 -24.77 2.39 26.75
CA GLY A 149 -24.63 3.08 28.05
C GLY A 149 -25.93 3.25 28.83
N ASP A 150 -27.10 3.16 28.18
CA ASP A 150 -28.41 3.39 28.81
C ASP A 150 -28.96 2.13 29.53
N GLY A 151 -28.17 1.54 30.42
CA GLY A 151 -28.68 0.58 31.42
C GLY A 151 -27.96 -0.77 31.56
N ILE A 152 -26.84 -1.02 30.88
CA ILE A 152 -26.06 -2.27 31.05
C ILE A 152 -24.65 -1.94 31.57
N PRO A 153 -24.39 -2.01 32.89
CA PRO A 153 -23.16 -1.49 33.53
C PRO A 153 -21.89 -2.33 33.31
N ALA A 154 -21.79 -3.17 32.28
CA ALA A 154 -20.70 -4.16 32.16
C ALA A 154 -20.06 -4.27 30.76
N ARG A 155 -20.17 -3.25 29.90
CA ARG A 155 -19.52 -3.29 28.57
C ARG A 155 -18.24 -2.47 28.53
N PRO A 156 -17.09 -3.07 28.14
CA PRO A 156 -15.86 -2.31 27.99
C PRO A 156 -16.02 -1.30 26.86
N VAL A 157 -15.90 -0.01 27.19
CA VAL A 157 -15.76 1.06 26.19
C VAL A 157 -14.27 1.16 25.86
N TRP A 158 -13.91 1.04 24.58
CA TRP A 158 -12.53 1.23 24.12
C TRP A 158 -12.40 2.51 23.31
N PRO A 159 -11.39 3.36 23.58
CA PRO A 159 -11.17 4.54 22.76
C PRO A 159 -10.83 4.12 21.34
N VAL A 160 -11.41 4.82 20.37
CA VAL A 160 -11.11 4.61 18.96
C VAL A 160 -10.28 5.81 18.47
N GLY A 161 -9.11 5.57 17.92
CA GLY A 161 -8.28 6.59 17.27
C GLY A 161 -8.71 6.81 15.82
N LEU A 162 -8.39 7.98 15.27
CA LEU A 162 -8.61 8.30 13.86
C LEU A 162 -7.33 8.92 13.28
N VAL A 163 -6.91 8.43 12.12
CA VAL A 163 -5.83 9.01 11.34
C VAL A 163 -6.30 9.28 9.91
N THR A 164 -6.36 10.55 9.55
CA THR A 164 -6.66 11.06 8.19
C THR A 164 -5.58 12.05 7.77
N ALA A 165 -5.64 12.52 6.52
CA ALA A 165 -4.74 13.57 6.03
C ALA A 165 -4.83 14.86 6.87
N LEU A 166 -6.00 15.13 7.45
CA LEU A 166 -6.24 16.29 8.32
C LEU A 166 -5.72 16.10 9.75
N THR A 167 -5.40 14.87 10.18
CA THR A 167 -4.87 14.61 11.52
C THR A 167 -3.46 15.20 11.66
N PRO A 168 -3.25 16.19 12.57
CA PRO A 168 -1.96 16.80 12.78
C PRO A 168 -0.89 15.77 13.17
N VAL A 169 0.34 15.94 12.68
CA VAL A 169 1.44 14.99 12.89
C VAL A 169 1.70 14.71 14.38
N ALA A 170 1.56 15.73 15.24
CA ALA A 170 1.74 15.61 16.68
C ALA A 170 0.67 14.70 17.35
N GLU A 171 -0.54 14.67 16.80
CA GLU A 171 -1.67 13.92 17.36
C GLU A 171 -1.73 12.47 16.86
N ARG A 172 -1.12 12.18 15.69
CA ARG A 172 -1.13 10.82 15.09
C ARG A 172 -0.62 9.76 16.05
N ARG A 173 0.41 10.05 16.83
CA ARG A 173 0.95 9.12 17.83
C ARG A 173 -0.09 8.75 18.89
N ALA A 174 -0.84 9.73 19.39
CA ALA A 174 -1.91 9.47 20.35
C ALA A 174 -3.04 8.64 19.72
N ALA A 175 -3.38 8.91 18.45
CA ALA A 175 -4.36 8.11 17.71
C ALA A 175 -3.94 6.64 17.53
N TYR A 176 -2.65 6.36 17.29
CA TYR A 176 -2.10 5.00 17.22
C TYR A 176 -1.92 4.31 18.60
N LEU A 177 -2.09 5.03 19.70
CA LEU A 177 -2.10 4.44 21.04
C LEU A 177 -3.46 3.86 21.43
N ALA A 178 -4.53 4.24 20.73
CA ALA A 178 -5.86 3.67 20.95
C ALA A 178 -5.87 2.14 20.68
N PRO A 179 -6.64 1.33 21.42
CA PRO A 179 -6.81 -0.10 21.16
C PRO A 179 -7.34 -0.38 19.75
N VAL A 180 -8.18 0.51 19.22
CA VAL A 180 -8.66 0.47 17.84
C VAL A 180 -8.30 1.79 17.17
N THR A 181 -7.65 1.75 16.02
CA THR A 181 -7.36 2.94 15.22
C THR A 181 -7.99 2.77 13.85
N VAL A 182 -8.85 3.72 13.44
CA VAL A 182 -9.38 3.78 12.08
C VAL A 182 -8.51 4.71 11.25
N LEU A 183 -8.10 4.27 10.06
CA LEU A 183 -7.23 5.04 9.21
C LEU A 183 -7.47 4.75 7.72
N SER A 184 -7.10 5.70 6.86
CA SER A 184 -7.11 5.46 5.41
C SER A 184 -5.85 4.72 4.98
N ALA A 185 -5.96 3.90 3.93
CA ALA A 185 -4.86 3.09 3.42
C ALA A 185 -3.63 3.93 3.04
N ARG A 186 -3.87 5.10 2.46
CA ARG A 186 -2.83 6.05 2.06
C ARG A 186 -2.09 6.62 3.29
N GLU A 187 -2.81 7.02 4.33
CA GLU A 187 -2.17 7.53 5.55
C GLU A 187 -1.42 6.45 6.32
N ALA A 188 -1.95 5.23 6.38
CA ALA A 188 -1.27 4.07 6.96
C ALA A 188 0.10 3.85 6.31
N LEU A 189 0.12 3.84 4.97
CA LEU A 189 1.33 3.65 4.18
C LEU A 189 2.30 4.82 4.33
N ARG A 190 1.78 6.06 4.37
CA ARG A 190 2.55 7.29 4.55
C ARG A 190 3.23 7.35 5.92
N ASP A 191 2.49 7.08 7.00
CA ASP A 191 3.04 7.05 8.35
C ASP A 191 4.08 5.96 8.51
N TYR A 192 3.84 4.77 7.94
CA TYR A 192 4.81 3.70 7.94
C TYR A 192 6.11 4.08 7.20
N LEU A 193 5.98 4.69 6.02
CA LEU A 193 7.12 5.18 5.25
C LEU A 193 7.87 6.28 6.00
N ASN A 194 7.15 7.23 6.60
CA ASN A 194 7.76 8.30 7.38
C ASN A 194 8.52 7.71 8.57
N ASP A 195 7.92 6.81 9.33
CA ASP A 195 8.57 6.15 10.46
C ASP A 195 9.80 5.35 10.03
N ARG A 196 9.77 4.73 8.84
CA ARG A 196 10.95 4.09 8.24
C ARG A 196 12.03 5.09 7.89
N VAL A 197 11.71 6.19 7.21
CA VAL A 197 12.70 7.23 6.87
C VAL A 197 13.32 7.84 8.13
N HIS A 198 12.52 8.08 9.18
CA HIS A 198 13.02 8.57 10.47
C HIS A 198 13.89 7.53 11.19
N ALA A 199 13.53 6.25 11.09
CA ALA A 199 14.33 5.16 11.66
C ALA A 199 15.62 4.91 10.88
N ASP A 200 15.60 4.99 9.55
CA ASP A 200 16.73 4.74 8.65
C ASP A 200 17.71 5.92 8.61
N GLY A 201 17.22 7.15 8.71
CA GLY A 201 18.06 8.35 8.90
C GLY A 201 18.88 8.33 10.19
N ASN A 202 18.63 7.36 11.08
CA ASN A 202 19.33 7.15 12.34
C ASN A 202 20.11 5.82 12.37
N ARG A 203 20.42 5.21 11.21
CA ARG A 203 20.98 3.85 11.15
C ARG A 203 22.17 3.69 10.21
N GLY A 204 23.35 4.00 10.74
CA GLY A 204 24.39 2.96 10.83
C GLY A 204 24.09 2.00 12.00
N GLU A 205 24.68 0.80 12.04
CA GLU A 205 24.58 -0.12 13.18
C GLU A 205 25.05 0.52 14.50
N ILE A 206 26.01 1.43 14.39
CA ILE A 206 26.62 2.20 15.48
C ILE A 206 25.63 3.20 16.09
N GLY A 207 24.88 3.94 15.26
CA GLY A 207 23.87 4.91 15.74
C GLY A 207 22.77 4.27 16.60
N ARG A 208 22.40 3.02 16.31
CA ARG A 208 21.43 2.25 17.13
C ARG A 208 22.01 1.77 18.45
N ARG A 209 23.29 1.42 18.48
CA ARG A 209 23.97 0.98 19.70
C ARG A 209 24.22 2.18 20.61
N LEU A 210 24.66 3.31 20.05
CA LEU A 210 24.84 4.58 20.75
C LEU A 210 23.51 5.14 21.28
N GLY A 211 22.43 5.15 20.48
CA GLY A 211 21.13 5.62 20.95
C GLY A 211 20.57 4.80 22.12
N ARG A 212 20.82 3.48 22.14
CA ARG A 212 20.45 2.61 23.27
C ARG A 212 21.31 2.87 24.52
N LEU A 213 22.60 3.16 24.35
CA LEU A 213 23.50 3.52 25.44
C LEU A 213 23.21 4.92 26.01
N ALA A 214 22.76 5.86 25.17
CA ALA A 214 22.44 7.23 25.54
C ALA A 214 21.02 7.42 26.11
N GLY A 215 20.25 6.35 26.31
CA GLY A 215 18.86 6.43 26.78
C GLY A 215 17.90 7.13 25.81
N ILE A 216 18.32 7.37 24.56
CA ILE A 216 17.50 8.01 23.53
C ILE A 216 16.54 6.94 23.01
N ASP A 217 15.31 6.97 23.52
CA ASP A 217 14.27 6.05 23.08
C ASP A 217 13.83 6.39 21.65
N SER A 218 14.57 5.86 20.67
CA SER A 218 14.26 5.96 19.24
C SER A 218 12.85 5.44 18.92
N MET A 219 12.27 4.57 19.76
CA MET A 219 10.87 4.13 19.65
C MET A 219 9.88 5.21 20.10
N ALA A 220 10.30 6.14 20.96
CA ALA A 220 9.49 7.27 21.37
C ALA A 220 9.32 8.33 20.28
N ARG A 221 9.97 8.21 19.11
CA ARG A 221 9.75 9.12 17.97
C ARG A 221 8.88 8.54 16.85
N LEU A 222 8.60 7.24 16.89
CA LEU A 222 7.74 6.58 15.89
C LEU A 222 6.27 6.95 16.12
N ARG A 223 5.54 7.16 15.02
CA ARG A 223 4.10 7.42 15.01
C ARG A 223 3.35 6.12 15.26
N MET A 224 3.62 5.10 14.45
CA MET A 224 3.01 3.79 14.53
C MET A 224 3.64 2.95 15.64
N ARG A 225 2.81 2.17 16.33
CA ARG A 225 3.25 1.21 17.37
C ARG A 225 3.32 -0.22 16.82
N GLY A 226 3.94 -0.37 15.66
CA GLY A 226 3.99 -1.63 14.92
C GLY A 226 2.75 -1.88 14.06
N LEU A 227 2.68 -3.08 13.49
CA LEU A 227 1.59 -3.53 12.61
C LEU A 227 0.99 -4.83 13.18
N PRO A 228 0.09 -4.75 14.18
CA PRO A 228 -0.52 -5.90 14.85
C PRO A 228 -1.59 -6.54 13.95
N THR A 229 -2.88 -6.44 14.30
CA THR A 229 -3.98 -6.84 13.41
C THR A 229 -4.42 -5.67 12.52
N GLY A 230 -4.45 -5.89 11.20
CA GLY A 230 -5.05 -5.02 10.21
C GLY A 230 -6.33 -5.62 9.65
N ILE A 231 -7.45 -4.92 9.76
CA ILE A 231 -8.73 -5.28 9.16
C ILE A 231 -9.03 -4.31 8.03
N ILE A 232 -9.00 -4.80 6.80
CA ILE A 232 -9.27 -3.97 5.62
C ILE A 232 -10.76 -3.97 5.31
N VAL A 233 -11.37 -2.78 5.24
CA VAL A 233 -12.76 -2.59 4.84
C VAL A 233 -12.81 -2.08 3.41
N GLY A 234 -13.54 -2.80 2.54
CA GLY A 234 -13.52 -2.53 1.10
C GLY A 234 -12.25 -3.10 0.46
N ALA A 235 -12.02 -4.39 0.66
CA ALA A 235 -10.83 -5.10 0.23
C ALA A 235 -10.53 -4.89 -1.27
N ARG A 236 -11.55 -4.84 -2.13
CA ARG A 236 -11.37 -4.57 -3.57
C ARG A 236 -10.74 -3.20 -3.80
N GLU A 237 -11.29 -2.17 -3.16
CA GLU A 237 -10.83 -0.80 -3.35
C GLU A 237 -9.40 -0.63 -2.81
N VAL A 238 -9.14 -1.11 -1.58
CA VAL A 238 -7.84 -0.91 -0.91
C VAL A 238 -6.74 -1.84 -1.46
N LEU A 239 -7.00 -3.16 -1.54
CA LEU A 239 -5.97 -4.16 -1.81
C LEU A 239 -5.82 -4.53 -3.29
N VAL A 240 -6.74 -4.09 -4.14
CA VAL A 240 -6.71 -4.38 -5.59
C VAL A 240 -6.63 -3.10 -6.41
N GLU A 241 -7.60 -2.18 -6.26
CA GLU A 241 -7.68 -0.97 -7.09
C GLU A 241 -6.58 0.02 -6.74
N GLN A 242 -6.45 0.42 -5.46
CA GLN A 242 -5.43 1.36 -5.00
C GLN A 242 -4.03 0.73 -4.90
N ALA A 243 -3.95 -0.60 -4.78
CA ALA A 243 -2.67 -1.29 -4.57
C ALA A 243 -1.72 -1.27 -5.77
N CYS A 244 -2.19 -0.81 -6.93
CA CYS A 244 -1.39 -0.66 -8.15
C CYS A 244 -0.51 0.60 -8.13
N GLU A 245 -0.82 1.60 -7.30
CA GLU A 245 -0.04 2.84 -7.23
C GLU A 245 0.96 2.77 -6.07
N PRO A 246 2.28 2.79 -6.35
CA PRO A 246 3.28 2.88 -5.30
C PRO A 246 3.21 4.25 -4.63
N LEU A 247 3.27 4.29 -3.30
CA LEU A 247 3.47 5.55 -2.59
C LEU A 247 4.96 5.85 -2.52
N PHE A 248 5.32 7.08 -2.86
CA PHE A 248 6.65 7.62 -2.69
C PHE A 248 6.60 8.81 -1.73
N LEU A 249 7.62 8.91 -0.87
CA LEU A 249 7.92 10.12 -0.12
C LEU A 249 9.02 10.85 -0.87
N GLY A 250 8.74 12.07 -1.29
CA GLY A 250 9.72 12.98 -1.85
C GLY A 250 9.28 14.40 -1.54
N GLU A 251 10.23 15.25 -1.23
CA GLU A 251 10.01 16.68 -1.24
C GLU A 251 10.52 17.17 -2.60
N PRO A 252 9.75 18.00 -3.32
CA PRO A 252 10.29 18.65 -4.50
C PRO A 252 11.46 19.52 -4.05
N SER A 253 12.60 19.38 -4.71
CA SER A 253 13.70 20.32 -4.51
C SER A 253 13.23 21.74 -4.85
N PRO A 254 13.72 22.76 -4.12
CA PRO A 254 13.39 24.15 -4.42
C PRO A 254 13.75 24.48 -5.87
N ALA A 255 12.83 25.11 -6.61
CA ALA A 255 13.06 25.50 -8.01
C ALA A 255 14.32 26.37 -8.19
N ALA A 256 14.64 27.21 -7.19
CA ALA A 256 15.86 28.01 -7.18
C ALA A 256 17.14 27.16 -7.13
N GLN A 257 17.12 26.05 -6.37
CA GLN A 257 18.24 25.13 -6.29
C GLN A 257 18.43 24.36 -7.60
N GLU A 258 17.33 23.88 -8.19
CA GLU A 258 17.36 23.21 -9.51
C GLU A 258 17.86 24.13 -10.62
N LYS A 259 17.41 25.39 -10.61
CA LYS A 259 17.90 26.39 -11.55
C LYS A 259 19.40 26.65 -11.40
N SER A 260 19.88 26.85 -10.17
CA SER A 260 21.30 27.05 -9.90
C SER A 260 22.16 25.85 -10.33
N TRP A 261 21.66 24.63 -10.09
CA TRP A 261 22.30 23.41 -10.58
C TRP A 261 22.36 23.38 -12.12
N ALA A 262 21.23 23.62 -12.80
CA ALA A 262 21.16 23.62 -14.26
C ALA A 262 22.06 24.69 -14.90
N ASP A 263 22.07 25.91 -14.34
CA ASP A 263 22.93 27.00 -14.78
C ASP A 263 24.41 26.63 -14.64
N THR A 264 24.80 26.02 -13.52
CA THR A 264 26.19 25.56 -13.29
C THR A 264 26.57 24.45 -14.27
N ALA A 265 25.68 23.47 -14.50
CA ALA A 265 25.89 22.39 -15.46
C ALA A 265 26.14 22.94 -16.86
N LEU A 266 25.32 23.91 -17.30
CA LEU A 266 25.43 24.58 -18.59
C LEU A 266 26.76 25.32 -18.75
N VAL A 267 27.19 26.05 -17.71
CA VAL A 267 28.46 26.78 -17.70
C VAL A 267 29.65 25.83 -17.84
N LEU A 268 29.62 24.68 -17.16
CA LEU A 268 30.68 23.67 -17.25
C LEU A 268 30.68 22.98 -18.61
N ALA A 269 29.51 22.56 -19.11
CA ALA A 269 29.38 21.87 -20.38
C ALA A 269 29.87 22.72 -21.57
N ARG A 270 29.62 24.04 -21.55
CA ARG A 270 30.09 24.98 -22.59
C ARG A 270 31.60 25.17 -22.64
N GLN A 271 32.33 24.79 -21.59
CA GLN A 271 33.79 24.90 -21.52
C GLN A 271 34.52 23.63 -21.99
N LEU A 272 33.76 22.61 -22.38
CA LEU A 272 34.26 21.35 -22.91
C LEU A 272 34.12 21.32 -24.43
N GLU A 273 35.08 20.69 -25.09
CA GLU A 273 35.14 20.57 -26.55
C GLU A 273 34.80 19.15 -27.02
N HIS A 274 34.00 19.05 -28.09
CA HIS A 274 33.63 17.76 -28.68
C HIS A 274 34.84 17.10 -29.36
N GLY A 275 35.02 15.80 -29.14
CA GLY A 275 36.12 15.00 -29.70
C GLY A 275 37.38 15.00 -28.83
N THR A 276 37.62 16.04 -28.04
CA THR A 276 38.75 16.13 -27.08
C THR A 276 38.28 15.81 -25.66
N ASP A 277 37.27 16.52 -25.16
CA ASP A 277 36.78 16.41 -23.77
C ASP A 277 35.60 15.45 -23.63
N TYR A 278 34.79 15.30 -24.67
CA TYR A 278 33.66 14.37 -24.66
C TYR A 278 33.37 13.81 -26.06
N CYS A 279 32.72 12.64 -26.10
CA CYS A 279 32.35 11.98 -27.34
C CYS A 279 30.99 11.26 -27.20
N HIS A 280 30.47 10.77 -28.34
CA HIS A 280 29.30 9.90 -28.33
C HIS A 280 29.72 8.46 -27.99
N SER A 281 29.06 7.88 -27.01
CA SER A 281 29.11 6.45 -26.72
C SER A 281 28.53 5.62 -27.86
N ALA A 282 28.89 4.34 -27.92
CA ALA A 282 28.29 3.37 -28.84
C ALA A 282 26.76 3.26 -28.68
N GLY A 283 26.22 3.59 -27.50
CA GLY A 283 24.79 3.66 -27.21
C GLY A 283 24.12 5.00 -27.52
N GLY A 284 24.85 5.99 -28.06
CA GLY A 284 24.33 7.33 -28.38
C GLY A 284 24.22 8.29 -27.19
N ALA A 285 24.68 7.89 -26.00
CA ALA A 285 24.83 8.78 -24.84
C ALA A 285 26.11 9.62 -24.94
N MET A 286 26.16 10.78 -24.27
CA MET A 286 27.38 11.59 -24.19
C MET A 286 28.28 11.06 -23.07
N GLU A 287 29.56 10.81 -23.38
CA GLU A 287 30.55 10.32 -22.42
C GLU A 287 31.76 11.26 -22.36
N LEU A 288 32.27 11.49 -21.15
CA LEU A 288 33.47 12.28 -20.92
C LEU A 288 34.72 11.43 -21.20
N THR A 289 35.68 12.01 -21.92
CA THR A 289 37.01 11.41 -22.14
C THR A 289 37.86 11.54 -20.88
N GLY A 290 39.05 10.91 -20.86
CA GLY A 290 40.03 11.14 -19.80
C GLY A 290 40.45 12.61 -19.67
N ALA A 291 40.63 13.28 -20.81
CA ALA A 291 40.98 14.71 -20.85
C ALA A 291 39.85 15.59 -20.31
N GLY A 292 38.60 15.33 -20.71
CA GLY A 292 37.44 16.08 -20.22
C GLY A 292 37.21 15.90 -18.72
N ARG A 293 37.47 14.71 -18.17
CA ARG A 293 37.41 14.47 -16.71
C ARG A 293 38.43 15.33 -15.95
N LEU A 294 39.68 15.40 -16.42
CA LEU A 294 40.72 16.24 -15.81
C LEU A 294 40.41 17.74 -15.93
N ARG A 295 39.87 18.16 -17.08
CA ARG A 295 39.43 19.54 -17.30
C ARG A 295 38.29 19.91 -16.36
N LEU A 296 37.27 19.05 -16.21
CA LEU A 296 36.18 19.22 -15.25
C LEU A 296 36.66 19.29 -13.81
N GLU A 297 37.64 18.47 -13.45
CA GLU A 297 38.27 18.51 -12.13
C GLU A 297 38.92 19.86 -11.85
N SER A 298 39.64 20.39 -12.83
CA SER A 298 40.27 21.71 -12.74
C SER A 298 39.24 22.84 -12.63
N LEU A 299 38.17 22.79 -13.44
CA LEU A 299 37.10 23.80 -13.45
C LEU A 299 36.29 23.84 -12.16
N CYS A 300 36.18 22.70 -11.47
CA CYS A 300 35.43 22.59 -10.21
C CYS A 300 36.34 22.57 -8.98
N ALA A 301 37.62 22.92 -9.12
CA ALA A 301 38.53 23.05 -7.99
C ALA A 301 38.01 24.13 -7.02
N GLY A 302 37.70 23.74 -5.78
CA GLY A 302 37.13 24.64 -4.77
C GLY A 302 35.61 24.84 -4.86
N SER A 303 34.90 24.02 -5.63
CA SER A 303 33.43 24.02 -5.65
C SER A 303 32.83 23.28 -4.44
N ASP A 304 31.75 23.82 -3.89
CA ASP A 304 31.01 23.20 -2.77
C ASP A 304 29.87 22.28 -3.24
N GLY A 305 29.34 21.49 -2.30
CA GLY A 305 28.08 20.74 -2.50
C GLY A 305 28.19 19.55 -3.45
N SER A 306 27.25 19.41 -4.39
CA SER A 306 27.20 18.26 -5.31
C SER A 306 28.35 18.23 -6.32
N TRP A 307 29.01 19.38 -6.56
CA TRP A 307 30.06 19.55 -7.56
C TRP A 307 31.44 19.08 -7.10
N CYS A 308 31.66 18.90 -5.79
CA CYS A 308 32.88 18.29 -5.27
C CYS A 308 32.91 16.76 -5.50
N ASN A 309 31.74 16.14 -5.60
CA ASN A 309 31.63 14.71 -5.84
C ASN A 309 31.89 14.41 -7.31
N ARG A 310 33.05 13.80 -7.59
CA ARG A 310 33.51 13.46 -8.94
C ARG A 310 32.44 12.72 -9.77
N VAL A 311 31.82 11.68 -9.21
CA VAL A 311 30.84 10.85 -9.93
C VAL A 311 29.59 11.65 -10.29
N ARG A 312 29.09 12.49 -9.38
CA ARG A 312 27.92 13.33 -9.62
C ARG A 312 28.21 14.43 -10.64
N ARG A 313 29.31 15.16 -10.46
CA ARG A 313 29.75 16.21 -11.40
C ARG A 313 29.87 15.67 -12.82
N GLU A 314 30.57 14.54 -12.98
CA GLU A 314 30.74 13.92 -14.30
C GLU A 314 29.39 13.51 -14.93
N ALA A 315 28.49 12.92 -14.15
CA ALA A 315 27.16 12.52 -14.62
C ALA A 315 26.26 13.70 -14.99
N ASP A 316 26.24 14.76 -14.16
CA ASP A 316 25.42 15.95 -14.38
C ASP A 316 25.87 16.73 -15.62
N VAL A 317 27.19 16.85 -15.83
CA VAL A 317 27.73 17.52 -17.03
C VAL A 317 27.53 16.69 -18.29
N ALA A 318 27.68 15.36 -18.21
CA ALA A 318 27.35 14.48 -19.34
C ALA A 318 25.86 14.59 -19.73
N LEU A 319 24.97 14.71 -18.75
CA LEU A 319 23.54 14.92 -18.98
C LEU A 319 23.26 16.27 -19.64
N GLU A 320 23.95 17.33 -19.24
CA GLU A 320 23.84 18.64 -19.87
C GLU A 320 24.39 18.65 -21.30
N LEU A 321 25.53 18.00 -21.56
CA LEU A 321 26.04 17.81 -22.92
C LEU A 321 25.03 17.07 -23.81
N GLN A 322 24.31 16.09 -23.24
CA GLN A 322 23.22 15.42 -23.93
C GLN A 322 22.03 16.37 -24.18
N ALA A 323 21.65 17.18 -23.20
CA ALA A 323 20.60 18.19 -23.36
C ALA A 323 20.97 19.20 -24.47
N LEU A 324 22.22 19.67 -24.50
CA LEU A 324 22.76 20.55 -25.53
C LEU A 324 22.69 19.94 -26.94
N ALA A 325 22.95 18.63 -27.06
CA ALA A 325 22.82 17.91 -28.31
C ALA A 325 21.35 17.70 -28.77
N MET A 326 20.36 17.93 -27.90
CA MET A 326 18.95 17.83 -28.25
C MET A 326 18.44 19.14 -28.87
N GLY A 327 17.71 19.06 -29.98
CA GLY A 327 17.06 20.19 -30.64
C GLY A 327 15.55 20.22 -30.45
N ALA A 328 14.99 21.40 -30.20
CA ALA A 328 13.56 21.64 -30.21
C ALA A 328 12.96 21.28 -31.58
N GLY A 329 11.83 20.56 -31.57
CA GLY A 329 11.18 20.07 -32.79
C GLY A 329 11.79 18.80 -33.38
N ARG A 330 12.97 18.37 -32.94
CA ARG A 330 13.60 17.10 -33.35
C ARG A 330 13.44 16.03 -32.27
N GLN A 331 13.88 16.31 -31.04
CA GLN A 331 13.90 15.34 -29.94
C GLN A 331 12.93 15.66 -28.81
N TYR A 332 12.46 16.91 -28.70
CA TYR A 332 11.43 17.33 -27.75
C TYR A 332 10.61 18.49 -28.34
N ARG A 333 9.45 18.78 -27.74
CA ARG A 333 8.58 19.90 -28.10
C ARG A 333 8.36 20.79 -26.88
N VAL A 334 8.31 22.11 -27.10
CA VAL A 334 7.86 23.08 -26.11
C VAL A 334 6.37 23.32 -26.32
N ALA A 335 5.53 23.01 -25.33
CA ALA A 335 4.08 23.19 -25.39
C ALA A 335 3.56 23.73 -24.06
N GLU A 336 2.76 24.81 -24.09
CA GLU A 336 2.11 25.40 -22.91
C GLU A 336 3.07 25.68 -21.73
N GLY A 337 4.30 26.11 -22.03
CA GLY A 337 5.32 26.38 -21.01
C GLY A 337 5.98 25.13 -20.39
N ASN A 338 5.75 23.95 -20.98
CA ASN A 338 6.35 22.68 -20.56
C ASN A 338 7.15 22.01 -21.68
N ILE A 339 8.06 21.12 -21.29
CA ILE A 339 8.84 20.27 -22.20
C ILE A 339 8.14 18.92 -22.37
N GLU A 340 7.75 18.59 -23.59
CA GLU A 340 7.16 17.31 -23.98
C GLU A 340 8.16 16.45 -24.74
N LEU A 341 8.38 15.23 -24.25
CA LEU A 341 9.18 14.21 -24.92
C LEU A 341 8.29 13.25 -25.72
N PRO A 342 8.81 12.59 -26.77
CA PRO A 342 8.08 11.57 -27.51
C PRO A 342 7.53 10.47 -26.60
N ARG A 343 6.26 10.11 -26.82
CA ARG A 343 5.55 9.10 -26.02
C ARG A 343 6.33 7.79 -25.95
N GLY A 344 6.55 7.30 -24.74
CA GLY A 344 7.26 6.03 -24.47
C GLY A 344 8.73 6.20 -24.06
N THR A 345 9.27 7.43 -24.11
CA THR A 345 10.62 7.73 -23.64
C THR A 345 10.57 8.21 -22.19
N ALA A 346 11.12 7.44 -21.25
CA ALA A 346 11.36 7.93 -19.90
C ALA A 346 12.68 8.72 -19.90
N PRO A 347 12.66 10.04 -19.67
CA PRO A 347 13.90 10.82 -19.63
C PRO A 347 14.77 10.40 -18.44
N PRO A 348 16.10 10.52 -18.56
CA PRO A 348 16.99 10.54 -17.41
C PRO A 348 16.55 11.61 -16.41
N GLU A 349 16.80 11.35 -15.13
CA GLU A 349 16.45 12.28 -14.05
C GLU A 349 17.23 13.60 -14.19
N GLY A 350 16.54 14.74 -14.21
CA GLY A 350 17.15 16.06 -14.38
C GLY A 350 17.11 16.60 -15.82
N LEU A 351 16.92 15.75 -16.85
CA LEU A 351 16.96 16.20 -18.25
C LEU A 351 15.89 17.26 -18.56
N ILE A 352 14.67 17.09 -18.04
CA ILE A 352 13.58 18.05 -18.25
C ILE A 352 13.95 19.41 -17.64
N GLN A 353 14.57 19.43 -16.46
CA GLN A 353 14.97 20.66 -15.77
C GLN A 353 16.04 21.42 -16.56
N LEU A 354 17.02 20.70 -17.11
CA LEU A 354 18.05 21.28 -17.99
C LEU A 354 17.43 21.90 -19.25
N LEU A 355 16.52 21.16 -19.90
CA LEU A 355 15.79 21.66 -21.08
C LEU A 355 14.91 22.87 -20.73
N GLN A 356 14.22 22.86 -19.59
CA GLN A 356 13.45 24.01 -19.10
C GLN A 356 14.34 25.24 -18.91
N CYS A 357 15.50 25.07 -18.27
CA CYS A 357 16.44 26.16 -18.04
C CYS A 357 16.94 26.74 -19.37
N ARG A 358 17.26 25.89 -20.33
CA ARG A 358 17.73 26.30 -21.67
C ARG A 358 16.68 27.05 -22.48
N GLU A 359 15.43 26.62 -22.42
CA GLU A 359 14.30 27.27 -23.11
C GLU A 359 13.78 28.51 -22.36
N GLY A 360 14.40 28.88 -21.23
CA GLY A 360 13.96 30.02 -20.41
C GLY A 360 12.62 29.79 -19.71
N LEU A 361 12.22 28.53 -19.51
CA LEU A 361 10.98 28.14 -18.85
C LEU A 361 11.16 28.06 -17.32
N PRO A 362 10.07 28.17 -16.54
CA PRO A 362 10.11 27.91 -15.10
C PRO A 362 10.65 26.49 -14.81
N VAL A 363 11.76 26.42 -14.08
CA VAL A 363 12.38 25.13 -13.71
C VAL A 363 11.53 24.46 -12.64
N SER A 364 11.08 23.25 -12.95
CA SER A 364 10.32 22.41 -12.02
C SER A 364 11.24 21.74 -10.99
N GLY A 365 10.79 21.65 -9.74
CA GLY A 365 11.49 20.91 -8.69
C GLY A 365 11.61 19.42 -9.03
N ARG A 366 12.78 18.82 -8.83
CA ARG A 366 12.93 17.37 -8.90
C ARG A 366 12.36 16.76 -7.63
N THR A 367 11.41 15.84 -7.76
CA THR A 367 10.95 15.06 -6.60
C THR A 367 11.97 13.97 -6.33
N ALA A 368 12.95 14.26 -5.47
CA ALA A 368 13.89 13.25 -5.01
C ALA A 368 13.13 12.23 -4.15
N VAL A 369 12.95 11.01 -4.68
CA VAL A 369 12.24 9.94 -3.98
C VAL A 369 13.11 9.45 -2.81
N ARG A 370 12.77 9.87 -1.58
CA ARG A 370 13.43 9.47 -0.34
C ARG A 370 13.11 8.04 0.05
N ALA A 371 11.87 7.62 -0.17
CA ALA A 371 11.43 6.25 0.08
C ALA A 371 10.25 5.91 -0.82
N ARG A 372 10.12 4.63 -1.17
CA ARG A 372 9.00 4.11 -1.97
C ARG A 372 8.51 2.80 -1.38
N LEU A 373 7.21 2.61 -1.33
CA LEU A 373 6.60 1.36 -0.92
C LEU A 373 5.24 1.14 -1.60
N THR A 374 5.02 -0.09 -2.07
CA THR A 374 3.73 -0.53 -2.59
C THR A 374 2.79 -0.89 -1.45
N ALA A 375 1.49 -0.59 -1.61
CA ALA A 375 0.48 -0.99 -0.63
C ALA A 375 0.49 -2.52 -0.40
N GLN A 376 0.73 -3.30 -1.46
CA GLN A 376 0.85 -4.76 -1.39
C GLN A 376 1.93 -5.20 -0.39
N ARG A 377 3.15 -4.65 -0.52
CA ARG A 377 4.24 -4.97 0.41
C ARG A 377 3.96 -4.46 1.82
N PHE A 378 3.31 -3.31 1.95
CA PHE A 378 2.95 -2.77 3.25
C PHE A 378 1.97 -3.67 4.01
N PHE A 379 0.83 -4.02 3.41
CA PHE A 379 -0.20 -4.79 4.11
C PHE A 379 0.25 -6.21 4.46
N ARG A 380 1.20 -6.80 3.71
CA ARG A 380 1.82 -8.08 4.06
C ARG A 380 2.67 -8.05 5.33
N ARG A 381 3.00 -6.87 5.87
CA ARG A 381 3.81 -6.72 7.09
C ARG A 381 2.97 -6.69 8.37
N TYR A 382 1.64 -6.67 8.27
CA TYR A 382 0.79 -6.88 9.43
C TYR A 382 1.00 -8.29 9.97
N GLN A 383 1.11 -8.42 11.30
CA GLN A 383 1.18 -9.72 11.96
C GLN A 383 -0.06 -10.56 11.63
N ARG A 384 -1.23 -9.91 11.58
CA ARG A 384 -2.46 -10.51 11.09
C ARG A 384 -3.16 -9.55 10.14
N LEU A 385 -3.48 -10.02 8.94
CA LEU A 385 -4.29 -9.29 7.98
C LEU A 385 -5.61 -10.01 7.77
N ALA A 386 -6.72 -9.30 7.93
CA ALA A 386 -8.07 -9.74 7.61
C ALA A 386 -8.74 -8.71 6.69
N ALA A 387 -9.81 -9.09 6.00
CA ALA A 387 -10.49 -8.17 5.11
C ALA A 387 -12.00 -8.43 5.05
N ILE A 388 -12.76 -7.40 4.75
CA ILE A 388 -14.20 -7.45 4.48
C ILE A 388 -14.46 -6.80 3.12
N ASP A 389 -15.30 -7.44 2.31
CA ASP A 389 -15.78 -6.86 1.06
C ASP A 389 -17.23 -7.30 0.78
N GLY A 390 -17.98 -6.48 0.06
CA GLY A 390 -19.36 -6.82 -0.35
C GLY A 390 -19.40 -7.93 -1.40
N ASP A 391 -18.42 -7.97 -2.30
CA ASP A 391 -18.31 -8.99 -3.34
C ASP A 391 -16.87 -9.49 -3.47
N MET A 392 -16.59 -10.64 -2.84
CA MET A 392 -15.27 -11.26 -2.93
C MET A 392 -15.06 -12.05 -4.23
N GLY A 393 -16.11 -12.36 -5.00
CA GLY A 393 -16.02 -13.25 -6.16
C GLY A 393 -14.93 -12.86 -7.16
N PRO A 394 -14.86 -11.59 -7.59
CA PRO A 394 -13.86 -11.11 -8.55
C PRO A 394 -12.43 -11.09 -8.00
N ILE A 395 -12.25 -10.92 -6.68
CA ILE A 395 -10.96 -10.61 -6.04
C ILE A 395 -10.36 -11.77 -5.24
N ARG A 396 -11.16 -12.81 -4.91
CA ARG A 396 -10.76 -13.92 -4.03
C ARG A 396 -9.41 -14.53 -4.39
N ASP A 397 -9.26 -14.96 -5.64
CA ASP A 397 -8.07 -15.71 -6.06
C ASP A 397 -6.80 -14.83 -6.05
N GLU A 398 -6.97 -13.52 -6.26
CA GLU A 398 -5.89 -12.55 -6.17
C GLU A 398 -5.49 -12.28 -4.73
N LEU A 399 -6.47 -12.04 -3.85
CA LEU A 399 -6.22 -11.77 -2.44
C LEU A 399 -5.60 -12.97 -1.72
N TRP A 400 -5.99 -14.18 -2.12
CA TRP A 400 -5.31 -15.40 -1.68
C TRP A 400 -3.84 -15.45 -2.14
N ARG A 401 -3.58 -15.23 -3.43
CA ARG A 401 -2.24 -15.33 -4.01
C ARG A 401 -1.26 -14.28 -3.48
N ILE A 402 -1.72 -13.05 -3.28
CA ILE A 402 -0.86 -11.92 -2.90
C ILE A 402 -0.77 -11.78 -1.37
N TYR A 403 -1.89 -11.93 -0.66
CA TYR A 403 -1.99 -11.63 0.78
C TYR A 403 -2.27 -12.86 1.65
N GLY A 404 -2.53 -14.04 1.07
CA GLY A 404 -2.89 -15.23 1.84
C GLY A 404 -4.26 -15.14 2.51
N LEU A 405 -5.17 -14.31 1.96
CA LEU A 405 -6.52 -14.11 2.50
C LEU A 405 -7.47 -15.16 1.92
N ALA A 406 -7.80 -16.18 2.73
CA ALA A 406 -8.79 -17.19 2.36
C ALA A 406 -10.19 -16.58 2.43
N GLY A 407 -11.02 -16.85 1.42
CA GLY A 407 -12.37 -16.30 1.33
C GLY A 407 -13.41 -17.07 2.14
N PHE A 408 -14.29 -16.34 2.82
CA PHE A 408 -15.40 -16.87 3.60
C PHE A 408 -16.69 -16.08 3.33
N PRO A 409 -17.68 -16.65 2.64
CA PRO A 409 -18.89 -15.91 2.31
C PRO A 409 -19.92 -16.03 3.44
N LEU A 410 -20.18 -14.93 4.15
CA LEU A 410 -21.32 -14.85 5.10
C LEU A 410 -22.61 -14.56 4.35
N ASP A 411 -22.56 -13.57 3.46
CA ASP A 411 -23.70 -13.25 2.61
C ASP A 411 -23.78 -14.23 1.43
N PRO A 412 -25.00 -14.50 0.91
CA PRO A 412 -25.15 -15.25 -0.33
C PRO A 412 -24.33 -14.58 -1.45
N PRO A 413 -23.90 -15.36 -2.46
CA PRO A 413 -23.21 -14.77 -3.60
C PRO A 413 -24.09 -13.67 -4.18
N VAL A 414 -23.52 -12.49 -4.36
CA VAL A 414 -24.22 -11.38 -5.01
C VAL A 414 -24.66 -11.89 -6.37
N ALA A 415 -25.97 -12.06 -6.56
CA ALA A 415 -26.49 -12.37 -7.88
C ALA A 415 -25.97 -11.28 -8.81
N SER A 416 -25.43 -11.66 -9.97
CA SER A 416 -25.01 -10.68 -10.98
C SER A 416 -26.25 -10.03 -11.58
N THR A 417 -27.05 -9.33 -10.79
CA THR A 417 -28.06 -8.40 -11.26
C THR A 417 -27.28 -7.30 -11.96
N GLY A 418 -27.51 -7.21 -13.27
CA GLY A 418 -26.72 -6.43 -14.22
C GLY A 418 -26.29 -5.11 -13.62
N THR A 419 -25.00 -4.99 -13.33
CA THR A 419 -24.34 -3.74 -12.96
C THR A 419 -24.79 -2.71 -13.98
N ARG A 420 -25.38 -1.57 -13.57
CA ARG A 420 -25.65 -0.47 -14.51
C ARG A 420 -24.33 -0.13 -15.18
N LEU A 421 -24.28 -0.40 -16.48
CA LEU A 421 -23.06 -0.39 -17.25
C LEU A 421 -22.67 1.06 -17.55
N PRO A 422 -21.38 1.43 -17.43
CA PRO A 422 -20.91 2.69 -17.98
C PRO A 422 -21.25 2.75 -19.48
N GLY A 423 -21.54 3.95 -20.00
CA GLY A 423 -21.85 4.16 -21.41
C GLY A 423 -20.79 3.53 -22.32
N LEU A 424 -21.22 2.84 -23.37
CA LEU A 424 -20.32 2.28 -24.38
C LEU A 424 -19.66 3.44 -25.14
N SER A 425 -18.32 3.45 -25.22
CA SER A 425 -17.59 4.42 -26.03
C SER A 425 -17.94 4.28 -27.51
N ASP A 426 -17.74 5.32 -28.33
CA ASP A 426 -18.01 5.27 -29.78
C ASP A 426 -17.31 4.10 -30.47
N ARG A 427 -16.11 3.74 -29.99
CA ARG A 427 -15.38 2.58 -30.48
C ARG A 427 -16.09 1.27 -30.16
N ASP A 428 -16.67 1.14 -28.96
CA ASP A 428 -17.42 -0.05 -28.56
C ASP A 428 -18.74 -0.14 -29.34
N GLN A 429 -19.38 1.00 -29.65
CA GLN A 429 -20.57 1.06 -30.49
C GLN A 429 -20.28 0.59 -31.93
N ARG A 430 -19.13 0.97 -32.51
CA ARG A 430 -18.69 0.47 -33.82
C ARG A 430 -18.42 -1.04 -33.83
N ILE A 431 -17.79 -1.56 -32.77
CA ILE A 431 -17.57 -3.01 -32.61
C ILE A 431 -18.92 -3.73 -32.48
N LEU A 432 -19.85 -3.16 -31.73
CA LEU A 432 -21.21 -3.70 -31.59
C LEU A 432 -21.92 -3.77 -32.94
N ALA A 433 -21.90 -2.67 -33.70
CA ALA A 433 -22.51 -2.59 -35.03
C ALA A 433 -21.90 -3.63 -35.99
N ALA A 434 -20.57 -3.81 -35.95
CA ALA A 434 -19.88 -4.81 -36.76
C ALA A 434 -20.26 -6.25 -36.38
N ILE A 435 -20.45 -6.55 -35.08
CA ILE A 435 -20.89 -7.88 -34.62
C ILE A 435 -22.34 -8.14 -35.05
N CYS A 436 -23.24 -7.17 -34.86
CA CYS A 436 -24.64 -7.29 -35.25
C CYS A 436 -24.81 -7.43 -36.77
N ALA A 437 -24.00 -6.74 -37.57
CA ALA A 437 -24.02 -6.86 -39.03
C ALA A 437 -23.52 -8.23 -39.52
N ARG A 438 -22.58 -8.85 -38.80
CA ARG A 438 -21.92 -10.09 -39.22
C ARG A 438 -22.61 -11.34 -38.68
N VAL A 439 -23.29 -11.24 -37.53
CA VAL A 439 -24.06 -12.33 -36.93
C VAL A 439 -25.36 -11.75 -36.33
N PRO A 440 -26.41 -11.59 -37.15
CA PRO A 440 -27.67 -10.95 -36.74
C PRO A 440 -28.36 -11.64 -35.55
N THR A 441 -28.20 -12.96 -35.43
CA THR A 441 -28.74 -13.76 -34.33
C THR A 441 -28.15 -13.42 -32.96
N LEU A 442 -26.96 -12.79 -32.92
CA LEU A 442 -26.33 -12.35 -31.68
C LEU A 442 -26.71 -10.93 -31.26
N ALA A 443 -27.44 -10.17 -32.09
CA ALA A 443 -27.81 -8.78 -31.79
C ALA A 443 -28.48 -8.56 -30.41
N PRO A 444 -29.38 -9.44 -29.93
CA PRO A 444 -29.98 -9.29 -28.59
C PRO A 444 -28.96 -9.43 -27.44
N HIS A 445 -27.86 -10.16 -27.69
CA HIS A 445 -26.85 -10.50 -26.69
C HIS A 445 -25.52 -9.74 -26.87
N ALA A 446 -25.32 -9.08 -28.01
CA ALA A 446 -24.08 -8.43 -28.42
C ALA A 446 -23.60 -7.39 -27.38
N ARG A 447 -24.54 -6.60 -26.82
CA ARG A 447 -24.23 -5.61 -25.79
C ARG A 447 -23.64 -6.26 -24.54
N SER A 448 -24.29 -7.31 -24.04
CA SER A 448 -23.79 -8.10 -22.90
C SER A 448 -22.42 -8.73 -23.19
N LEU A 449 -22.20 -9.24 -24.40
CA LEU A 449 -20.93 -9.84 -24.82
C LEU A 449 -19.77 -8.82 -24.85
N VAL A 450 -19.96 -7.66 -25.48
CA VAL A 450 -18.93 -6.61 -25.56
C VAL A 450 -18.61 -6.05 -24.17
N THR A 451 -19.62 -5.90 -23.32
CA THR A 451 -19.43 -5.48 -21.93
C THR A 451 -18.65 -6.51 -21.12
N ARG A 452 -19.02 -7.79 -21.18
CA ARG A 452 -18.29 -8.88 -20.50
C ARG A 452 -16.86 -9.00 -21.03
N TRP A 453 -16.67 -8.81 -22.33
CA TRP A 453 -15.34 -8.77 -22.94
C TRP A 453 -14.52 -7.60 -22.41
N ARG A 454 -15.07 -6.39 -22.32
CA ARG A 454 -14.43 -5.22 -21.69
C ARG A 454 -14.02 -5.49 -20.25
N GLN A 455 -14.91 -6.04 -19.43
CA GLN A 455 -14.59 -6.42 -18.04
C GLN A 455 -13.43 -7.42 -17.99
N ARG A 456 -13.43 -8.44 -18.87
CA ARG A 456 -12.30 -9.39 -18.99
C ARG A 456 -11.02 -8.70 -19.43
N GLN A 457 -11.07 -7.75 -20.35
CA GLN A 457 -9.88 -7.02 -20.83
C GLN A 457 -9.31 -6.09 -19.75
N THR A 458 -10.16 -5.36 -19.02
CA THR A 458 -9.74 -4.52 -17.89
C THR A 458 -9.14 -5.38 -16.79
N ARG A 459 -9.77 -6.52 -16.47
CA ARG A 459 -9.22 -7.51 -15.52
C ARG A 459 -7.87 -8.05 -15.98
N ARG A 460 -7.74 -8.49 -17.25
CA ARG A 460 -6.48 -9.00 -17.82
C ARG A 460 -5.38 -7.93 -17.87
N ARG A 461 -5.72 -6.68 -18.21
CA ARG A 461 -4.78 -5.56 -18.20
C ARG A 461 -4.32 -5.25 -16.78
N GLY A 462 -5.24 -5.23 -15.82
CA GLY A 462 -4.93 -5.10 -14.40
C GLY A 462 -4.01 -6.23 -13.92
N GLU A 463 -4.36 -7.48 -14.20
CA GLU A 463 -3.55 -8.67 -13.86
C GLU A 463 -2.14 -8.59 -14.49
N ARG A 464 -2.01 -8.16 -15.75
CA ARG A 464 -0.71 -7.98 -16.43
C ARG A 464 0.11 -6.84 -15.84
N LEU A 465 -0.50 -5.66 -15.63
CA LEU A 465 0.16 -4.52 -15.00
C LEU A 465 0.63 -4.88 -13.59
N ARG A 466 -0.21 -5.57 -12.81
CA ARG A 466 0.12 -6.04 -11.46
C ARG A 466 1.21 -7.12 -11.46
N ALA A 467 1.17 -8.07 -12.39
CA ALA A 467 2.24 -9.07 -12.54
C ALA A 467 3.57 -8.45 -12.99
N SER A 468 3.52 -7.39 -13.80
CA SER A 468 4.72 -6.61 -14.17
C SER A 468 5.20 -5.75 -13.01
N MET A 469 4.32 -5.14 -12.22
CA MET A 469 4.67 -4.39 -11.02
C MET A 469 5.26 -5.28 -9.92
N LEU A 470 4.72 -6.48 -9.70
CA LEU A 470 5.30 -7.47 -8.78
C LEU A 470 6.71 -7.90 -9.21
N ARG A 471 6.94 -8.07 -10.51
CA ARG A 471 8.28 -8.37 -11.06
C ARG A 471 9.24 -7.18 -10.94
N LEU A 472 8.79 -5.97 -11.26
CA LEU A 472 9.55 -4.74 -11.05
C LEU A 472 9.85 -4.51 -9.57
N ASP A 473 8.93 -4.79 -8.65
CA ASP A 473 9.12 -4.61 -7.20
C ASP A 473 10.09 -5.67 -6.62
N GLN A 474 10.13 -6.88 -7.19
CA GLN A 474 11.16 -7.88 -6.91
C GLN A 474 12.55 -7.41 -7.39
N GLN A 475 12.65 -6.84 -8.59
CA GLN A 475 13.89 -6.28 -9.13
C GLN A 475 14.35 -5.00 -8.42
N VAL A 476 13.40 -4.17 -7.99
CA VAL A 476 13.69 -2.94 -7.23
C VAL A 476 14.06 -3.27 -5.79
N GLY A 477 13.52 -4.35 -5.19
CA GLY A 477 13.97 -4.85 -3.89
C GLY A 477 15.47 -5.15 -3.83
N SER A 478 16.05 -5.65 -4.93
CA SER A 478 17.50 -5.82 -5.05
C SER A 478 18.27 -4.51 -5.31
N LEU A 479 17.62 -3.48 -5.86
CA LEU A 479 18.26 -2.18 -6.16
C LEU A 479 18.15 -1.18 -4.99
N THR A 480 17.06 -1.18 -4.22
CA THR A 480 16.91 -0.36 -3.01
C THR A 480 17.70 -0.88 -1.81
N ALA A 481 18.22 -2.11 -1.89
CA ALA A 481 19.28 -2.55 -0.99
C ALA A 481 20.60 -1.77 -1.21
N PHE A 482 20.69 -0.98 -2.29
CA PHE A 482 21.89 -0.27 -2.72
C PHE A 482 21.68 1.25 -2.90
N SER A 483 20.80 1.88 -2.12
CA SER A 483 20.81 3.34 -1.93
C SER A 483 21.34 3.74 -0.56
N GLY A 484 22.20 2.90 0.03
CA GLY A 484 23.09 3.36 1.09
C GLY A 484 23.89 4.53 0.54
N ARG A 485 23.73 5.71 1.14
CA ARG A 485 24.71 6.77 1.00
C ARG A 485 26.05 6.17 1.42
N PRO A 486 27.08 6.13 0.55
CA PRO A 486 28.43 6.04 1.04
C PRO A 486 28.76 7.46 1.53
N GLU A 487 28.75 7.65 2.85
CA GLU A 487 29.69 8.62 3.43
C GLU A 487 31.11 8.16 3.13
#